data_AF-A0A830GTL7-F1
#
_entry.id   AF-A0A830GTL7-F1
#
_cell.length_a   1.000
_cell.length_b   1.000
_cell.length_c   1.000
_cell.angle_alpha   90.00
_cell.angle_beta   90.00
_cell.angle_gamma   90.00
#
_symmetry.space_group_name_H-M   'P 1'
#
loop_
_entity.id
_entity.type
_entity.pdbx_description
1 polymer ?
#
loop_
_entity_poly.entity_id
_entity_poly.type
_entity_poly.pdbx_seq_one_letter_code
_entity_poly.pdbx_strand_id
1 'polypeptide(L)'
;MSEVDWKNRVGTLLERNVKDNYKQYIDEFLLSLERLYQKWSRADKELMEKYAYNITILSSNSDKPNVVRAKMNAFYAYLVHRGYITAYKAMREKLVAGGESLYTWLRMYRALSL
;
A
#
# COMPACT_ATOMS: atom_id res chain seq x y z
N MET A 1 7.00 -14.19 -12.81
CA MET A 1 5.97 -13.13 -12.91
C MET A 1 6.67 -11.85 -13.31
N SER A 2 6.30 -11.22 -14.42
CA SER A 2 6.89 -9.94 -14.80
C SER A 2 6.43 -8.85 -13.82
N GLU A 3 7.31 -7.90 -13.52
CA GLU A 3 7.04 -6.80 -12.59
C GLU A 3 5.88 -5.88 -13.05
N VAL A 4 5.60 -5.89 -14.35
CA VAL A 4 4.49 -5.16 -14.99
C VAL A 4 3.12 -5.75 -14.64
N ASP A 5 3.04 -7.07 -14.47
CA ASP A 5 1.78 -7.80 -14.36
C ASP A 5 1.09 -7.62 -12.99
N TRP A 6 1.86 -7.49 -11.91
CA TRP A 6 1.28 -7.31 -10.57
C TRP A 6 0.84 -5.87 -10.29
N LYS A 7 1.54 -4.84 -10.82
CA LYS A 7 1.14 -3.42 -10.66
C LYS A 7 -0.22 -3.16 -11.30
N ASN A 8 -0.42 -3.66 -12.52
CA ASN A 8 -1.70 -3.53 -13.23
C ASN A 8 -2.87 -4.16 -12.47
N ARG A 9 -2.64 -5.31 -11.80
CA ARG A 9 -3.63 -5.93 -10.92
C ARG A 9 -3.95 -5.08 -9.70
N VAL A 10 -2.93 -4.52 -9.04
CA VAL A 10 -3.13 -3.61 -7.90
C VAL A 10 -3.93 -2.39 -8.36
N GLY A 11 -3.58 -1.78 -9.48
CA GLY A 11 -4.31 -0.64 -10.06
C GLY A 11 -5.78 -0.98 -10.31
N THR A 12 -6.05 -2.06 -11.03
CA THR A 12 -7.43 -2.52 -11.32
C THR A 12 -8.24 -2.77 -10.04
N LEU A 13 -7.61 -3.36 -9.01
CA LEU A 13 -8.27 -3.59 -7.73
C LEU A 13 -8.57 -2.26 -7.02
N LEU A 14 -7.64 -1.32 -7.02
CA LEU A 14 -7.84 0.00 -6.41
C LEU A 14 -8.95 0.77 -7.12
N GLU A 15 -8.98 0.77 -8.46
CA GLU A 15 -10.03 1.43 -9.25
C GLU A 15 -11.45 0.96 -8.87
N ARG A 16 -11.60 -0.32 -8.51
CA ARG A 16 -12.88 -0.89 -8.11
C ARG A 16 -13.28 -0.59 -6.66
N ASN A 17 -12.32 -0.29 -5.78
CA ASN A 17 -12.55 -0.27 -4.32
C ASN A 17 -12.24 1.07 -3.64
N VAL A 18 -11.44 1.94 -4.26
CA VAL A 18 -11.10 3.27 -3.75
C VAL A 18 -12.25 4.25 -4.03
N LYS A 19 -12.52 5.15 -3.08
CA LYS A 19 -13.54 6.20 -3.28
C LYS A 19 -13.08 7.17 -4.36
N ASP A 20 -14.01 7.67 -5.17
CA ASP A 20 -13.71 8.46 -6.38
C ASP A 20 -12.81 9.67 -6.13
N ASN A 21 -13.00 10.36 -5.01
CA ASN A 21 -12.20 11.53 -4.63
C ASN A 21 -10.70 11.22 -4.41
N TYR A 22 -10.33 9.95 -4.27
CA TYR A 22 -8.95 9.51 -4.08
C TYR A 22 -8.37 8.77 -5.29
N LYS A 23 -9.17 8.44 -6.32
CA LYS A 23 -8.70 7.68 -7.49
C LYS A 23 -7.57 8.37 -8.24
N GLN A 24 -7.56 9.70 -8.26
CA GLN A 24 -6.50 10.53 -8.85
C GLN A 24 -5.08 10.21 -8.34
N TYR A 25 -4.94 9.58 -7.17
CA TYR A 25 -3.64 9.24 -6.57
C TYR A 25 -3.20 7.80 -6.87
N ILE A 26 -4.00 7.00 -7.59
CA ILE A 26 -3.70 5.59 -7.85
C ILE A 26 -2.42 5.44 -8.67
N ASP A 27 -2.29 6.17 -9.78
CA ASP A 27 -1.09 6.07 -10.63
C ASP A 27 0.18 6.48 -9.87
N GLU A 28 0.10 7.55 -9.07
CA GLU A 28 1.21 7.97 -8.22
C GLU A 28 1.59 6.88 -7.22
N PHE A 29 0.60 6.24 -6.60
CA PHE A 29 0.83 5.12 -5.69
C PHE A 29 1.48 3.94 -6.41
N LEU A 30 1.02 3.55 -7.61
CA LEU A 30 1.60 2.45 -8.38
C LEU A 30 3.08 2.69 -8.73
N LEU A 31 3.44 3.93 -9.08
CA LEU A 31 4.84 4.32 -9.28
C LEU A 31 5.65 4.24 -7.98
N SER A 32 5.04 4.60 -6.85
CA SER A 32 5.68 4.49 -5.54
C SER A 32 5.96 3.04 -5.13
N LEU A 33 5.08 2.09 -5.51
CA LEU A 33 5.23 0.68 -5.18
C LEU A 33 6.47 0.03 -5.81
N GLU A 34 6.87 0.48 -7.00
CA GLU A 34 8.12 0.06 -7.63
C GLU A 34 9.34 0.51 -6.82
N ARG A 35 9.35 1.78 -6.42
CA ARG A 35 10.42 2.34 -5.58
C ARG A 35 10.47 1.63 -4.23
N LEU A 36 9.30 1.34 -3.65
CA LEU A 36 9.18 0.55 -2.43
C LEU A 36 9.84 -0.82 -2.59
N TYR A 37 9.51 -1.55 -3.65
CA TYR A 37 10.04 -2.89 -3.89
C TYR A 37 11.56 -2.87 -4.11
N GLN A 38 12.07 -1.89 -4.86
CA GLN A 38 13.51 -1.71 -5.09
C GLN A 38 14.26 -1.37 -3.80
N LYS A 39 13.70 -0.50 -2.95
CA LYS A 39 14.31 -0.15 -1.66
C LYS A 39 14.28 -1.33 -0.68
N TRP A 40 13.16 -2.05 -0.60
CA TRP A 40 13.03 -3.23 0.24
C TRP A 40 13.99 -4.34 -0.19
N SER A 41 14.06 -4.66 -1.48
CA SER A 41 14.93 -5.74 -1.99
C SER A 41 16.44 -5.47 -1.85
N ARG A 42 16.83 -4.22 -1.56
CA ARG A 42 18.21 -3.79 -1.31
C ARG A 42 18.49 -3.44 0.16
N ALA A 43 17.50 -3.61 1.04
CA ALA A 43 17.67 -3.34 2.46
C ALA A 43 18.50 -4.41 3.16
N ASP A 44 18.88 -4.17 4.42
CA ASP A 44 19.47 -5.21 5.25
C ASP A 44 18.47 -6.36 5.51
N LYS A 45 19.01 -7.52 5.90
CA LYS A 45 18.24 -8.75 6.08
C LYS A 45 17.12 -8.58 7.12
N GLU A 46 17.37 -7.86 8.21
CA GLU A 46 16.38 -7.65 9.26
C GLU A 46 15.17 -6.87 8.72
N LEU A 47 15.42 -5.78 8.00
CA LEU A 47 14.38 -4.96 7.41
C LEU A 47 13.61 -5.71 6.30
N MET A 48 14.34 -6.50 5.51
CA MET A 48 13.74 -7.36 4.49
C MET A 48 12.74 -8.34 5.11
N GLU A 49 13.17 -9.10 6.12
CA GLU A 49 12.34 -10.10 6.82
C GLU A 49 11.14 -9.44 7.50
N LYS A 50 11.35 -8.30 8.17
CA LYS A 50 10.30 -7.54 8.86
C LYS A 50 9.13 -7.14 7.96
N TYR A 51 9.39 -6.81 6.70
CA TYR A 51 8.36 -6.34 5.76
C TYR A 51 8.03 -7.33 4.63
N ALA A 52 8.62 -8.52 4.64
CA ALA A 52 8.40 -9.53 3.61
C ALA A 52 6.92 -9.87 3.43
N TYR A 53 6.16 -9.97 4.53
CA TYR A 53 4.72 -10.23 4.49
C TYR A 53 3.95 -9.09 3.79
N ASN A 54 4.23 -7.84 4.14
CA ASN A 54 3.59 -6.67 3.51
C ASN A 54 3.82 -6.63 2.00
N ILE A 55 5.06 -6.86 1.57
CA ILE A 55 5.43 -6.87 0.15
C ILE A 55 4.79 -8.06 -0.58
N THR A 56 4.77 -9.24 0.06
CA THR A 56 4.12 -10.44 -0.49
C THR A 56 2.63 -10.22 -0.69
N ILE A 57 1.94 -9.59 0.28
CA ILE A 57 0.52 -9.26 0.14
C ILE A 57 0.28 -8.28 -1.01
N LEU A 58 1.08 -7.22 -1.11
CA LEU A 58 0.95 -6.21 -2.17
C LEU A 58 1.11 -6.84 -3.56
N SER A 59 2.11 -7.71 -3.72
CA SER A 59 2.42 -8.37 -5.00
C SER A 59 1.55 -9.61 -5.28
N SER A 60 0.81 -10.11 -4.29
CA SER A 60 0.01 -11.34 -4.43
C SER A 60 -1.11 -11.20 -5.47
N ASN A 61 -1.31 -12.27 -6.24
CA ASN A 61 -2.44 -12.42 -7.15
C ASN A 61 -3.63 -13.08 -6.43
N SER A 62 -4.19 -12.39 -5.45
CA SER A 62 -5.35 -12.87 -4.70
C SER A 62 -6.37 -11.76 -4.49
N ASP A 63 -7.63 -12.10 -4.74
CA ASP A 63 -8.80 -11.24 -4.53
C ASP A 63 -9.57 -11.63 -3.26
N LYS A 64 -8.94 -12.41 -2.35
CA LYS A 64 -9.55 -12.71 -1.06
C LYS A 64 -9.85 -11.40 -0.31
N PRO A 65 -10.99 -11.28 0.40
CA PRO A 65 -11.40 -10.01 1.01
C PRO A 65 -10.36 -9.37 1.95
N ASN A 66 -9.57 -10.18 2.66
CA ASN A 66 -8.49 -9.69 3.52
C ASN A 66 -7.30 -9.12 2.72
N VAL A 67 -6.97 -9.71 1.56
CA VAL A 67 -5.92 -9.22 0.66
C VAL A 67 -6.35 -7.90 0.01
N VAL A 68 -7.60 -7.81 -0.46
CA VAL A 68 -8.18 -6.56 -0.99
C VAL A 68 -8.11 -5.45 0.05
N ARG A 69 -8.56 -5.73 1.29
CA ARG A 69 -8.47 -4.76 2.40
C ARG A 69 -7.03 -4.35 2.70
N ALA A 70 -6.09 -5.28 2.69
CA ALA A 70 -4.69 -4.97 2.95
C ALA A 70 -4.11 -4.04 1.88
N LYS A 71 -4.42 -4.26 0.60
CA LYS A 71 -4.03 -3.39 -0.52
C LYS A 71 -4.67 -1.99 -0.41
N MET A 72 -5.95 -1.91 -0.03
CA MET A 72 -6.61 -0.63 0.25
C MET A 72 -5.95 0.10 1.43
N ASN A 73 -5.65 -0.61 2.52
CA ASN A 73 -4.99 -0.03 3.69
C ASN A 73 -3.61 0.53 3.34
N ALA A 74 -2.85 -0.16 2.48
CA ALA A 74 -1.58 0.31 1.96
C ALA A 74 -1.74 1.62 1.17
N PHE A 75 -2.71 1.67 0.25
CA PHE A 75 -3.02 2.88 -0.52
C PHE A 75 -3.39 4.08 0.38
N TYR A 76 -4.32 3.91 1.32
CA TYR A 76 -4.71 5.02 2.19
C TYR A 76 -3.59 5.42 3.17
N ALA A 77 -2.76 4.47 3.61
CA ALA A 77 -1.54 4.79 4.35
C ALA A 77 -0.56 5.59 3.51
N TYR A 78 -0.45 5.33 2.21
CA TYR A 78 0.36 6.14 1.31
C TYR A 78 -0.17 7.58 1.22
N LEU A 79 -1.49 7.77 1.09
CA LEU A 79 -2.07 9.12 1.09
C LEU A 79 -1.79 9.88 2.40
N VAL A 80 -1.82 9.17 3.53
CA VAL A 80 -1.43 9.76 4.83
C VAL A 80 0.05 10.08 4.87
N HIS A 81 0.91 9.18 4.38
CA HIS A 81 2.35 9.36 4.33
C HIS A 81 2.76 10.57 3.49
N ARG A 82 2.06 10.81 2.38
CA ARG A 82 2.27 11.96 1.48
C ARG A 82 1.59 13.25 1.93
N GLY A 83 0.79 13.21 3.01
CA GLY A 83 0.10 14.38 3.55
C GLY A 83 -1.19 14.77 2.81
N TYR A 84 -1.68 13.95 1.87
CA TYR A 84 -2.92 14.22 1.15
C TYR A 84 -4.17 14.09 2.03
N ILE A 85 -4.11 13.23 3.04
CA ILE A 85 -5.15 13.11 4.08
C ILE A 85 -4.49 12.89 5.45
N THR A 86 -5.24 13.14 6.53
CA THR A 86 -4.78 12.80 7.88
C THR A 86 -5.16 11.36 8.24
N ALA A 87 -4.39 10.75 9.15
CA ALA A 87 -4.74 9.44 9.73
C ALA A 87 -6.15 9.47 10.37
N TYR A 88 -6.49 10.57 11.04
CA TYR A 88 -7.82 10.80 11.60
C TYR A 88 -8.91 10.74 10.53
N LYS A 89 -8.72 11.44 9.40
CA LYS A 89 -9.68 11.41 8.28
C LYS A 89 -9.86 10.00 7.73
N ALA A 90 -8.75 9.28 7.52
CA ALA A 90 -8.77 7.90 7.01
C ALA A 90 -9.57 6.95 7.92
N MET A 91 -9.41 7.06 9.25
CA MET A 91 -10.15 6.25 10.21
C MET A 91 -11.62 6.68 10.32
N ARG A 92 -11.90 7.99 10.43
CA ARG A 92 -13.26 8.54 10.57
C ARG A 92 -14.13 8.16 9.37
N GLU A 93 -13.58 8.21 8.17
CA GLU A 93 -14.30 7.87 6.92
C GLU A 93 -14.30 6.37 6.60
N LYS A 94 -13.79 5.53 7.52
CA LYS A 94 -13.68 4.07 7.39
C LYS A 94 -12.97 3.64 6.10
N LEU A 95 -11.94 4.39 5.70
CA LEU A 95 -11.11 4.08 4.52
C LEU A 95 -10.16 2.91 4.79
N VAL A 96 -9.83 2.69 6.06
CA VAL A 96 -8.97 1.61 6.53
C VAL A 96 -9.67 0.75 7.58
N ALA A 97 -9.20 -0.48 7.75
CA ALA A 97 -9.77 -1.42 8.72
C ALA A 97 -9.58 -0.99 10.20
N GLY A 98 -8.66 -0.06 10.46
CA GLY A 98 -8.40 0.49 11.79
C GLY A 98 -7.02 1.14 11.89
N GLY A 99 -6.74 1.79 13.02
CA GLY A 99 -5.47 2.48 13.26
C GLY A 99 -4.24 1.58 13.13
N GLU A 100 -4.27 0.39 13.74
CA GLU A 100 -3.16 -0.56 13.65
C GLU A 100 -2.84 -0.95 12.21
N SER A 101 -3.89 -1.23 11.42
CA SER A 101 -3.73 -1.57 10.01
C SER A 101 -3.11 -0.43 9.19
N LEU A 102 -3.44 0.83 9.49
CA LEU A 102 -2.83 2.01 8.87
C LEU A 102 -1.36 2.16 9.28
N TYR A 103 -1.08 2.11 10.58
CA TYR A 103 0.26 2.36 11.11
C TYR A 103 1.27 1.26 10.74
N THR A 104 0.81 0.04 10.47
CA THR A 104 1.65 -1.03 9.91
C THR A 104 2.28 -0.61 8.58
N TRP A 105 1.50 -0.03 7.67
CA TRP A 105 2.02 0.47 6.39
C TRP A 105 2.83 1.76 6.54
N LEU A 106 2.37 2.70 7.38
CA LEU A 106 3.11 3.94 7.64
C LEU A 106 4.52 3.69 8.18
N ARG A 107 4.69 2.72 9.09
CA ARG A 107 6.01 2.35 9.60
C ARG A 107 6.91 1.82 8.48
N MET A 108 6.37 1.00 7.59
CA MET A 108 7.11 0.48 6.44
C MET A 108 7.54 1.60 5.49
N TYR A 109 6.63 2.51 5.13
CA TYR A 109 6.94 3.63 4.23
C TYR A 109 8.01 4.56 4.82
N ARG A 110 7.95 4.84 6.12
CA ARG A 110 8.98 5.64 6.80
C ARG A 110 10.32 4.92 6.87
N ALA A 111 10.32 3.62 7.23
CA ALA A 111 11.53 2.83 7.33
C ALA A 111 12.25 2.69 5.98
N LEU A 112 11.49 2.54 4.89
CA LEU A 112 12.01 2.47 3.53
C LEU A 112 12.13 3.86 2.87
N SER A 113 11.96 4.94 3.63
CA SER A 113 12.10 6.34 3.18
C SER A 113 11.36 6.64 1.87
N LEU A 114 10.10 6.22 1.77
CA LEU A 114 9.25 6.52 0.61
C LEU A 114 8.80 7.97 0.53
#